data_AF-A0A2G6ARH0-F1
#
_entry.id   AF-A0A2G6ARH0-F1
#
_cell.length_a   1.000
_cell.length_b   1.000
_cell.length_c   1.000
_cell.angle_alpha   90.00
_cell.angle_beta   90.00
_cell.angle_gamma   90.00
#
_symmetry.space_group_name_H-M   'P 1'
#
loop_
_entity.id
_entity.type
_entity.pdbx_description
1 polymer ?
#
loop_
_entity_poly.entity_id
_entity_poly.type
_entity_poly.pdbx_seq_one_letter_code
_entity_poly.pdbx_strand_id
1 'polypeptide(L)'
;MRATGLYKTIDRLNIKRGIAIMIKIKNSMPVYYGDTFTIKLVRYSDPARLNAARNAARYLGKPDIANTRRPLSIIRMGHVPAIFRGEMAEFEFTDVSKEVYDHLATYSTANMRVAGGNRALRSEGYVLPSDKVKDENAVNLAIGDSMGNYYDLLDSGETPQVARSAMPVNAKLNTFVFQFNFLTLGQSVFKQRIWEKGAQGNTEKVVQAMYELVEFMDAQLWTTFYEWYGKPATDWVEVRRKIKKKNITLADFVEQAGNIDGNILLEDVLVELYGEQKSMW
;
A
#
# COMPACT_ATOMS: atom_id res chain seq x y z
N MET A 1 -29.54 -4.08 -25.41
CA MET A 1 -28.42 -3.13 -25.70
C MET A 1 -28.46 -1.99 -24.71
N ARG A 2 -27.47 -1.90 -23.81
CA ARG A 2 -26.95 -0.69 -23.10
C ARG A 2 -26.03 -1.15 -21.96
N ALA A 3 -24.80 -1.50 -22.32
CA ALA A 3 -23.70 -1.81 -21.41
C ALA A 3 -22.51 -0.86 -21.64
N THR A 4 -22.78 0.40 -21.99
CA THR A 4 -21.78 1.38 -22.45
C THR A 4 -21.50 2.51 -21.45
N GLY A 5 -22.12 2.47 -20.27
CA GLY A 5 -22.01 3.53 -19.26
C GLY A 5 -20.91 3.32 -18.21
N LEU A 6 -20.66 2.08 -17.77
CA LEU A 6 -19.72 1.80 -16.67
C LEU A 6 -18.24 1.91 -17.09
N TYR A 7 -17.91 1.50 -18.33
CA TYR A 7 -16.55 1.56 -18.85
C TYR A 7 -16.06 3.01 -19.05
N LYS A 8 -16.95 3.94 -19.42
CA LYS A 8 -16.59 5.36 -19.61
C LYS A 8 -16.24 6.11 -18.32
N THR A 9 -16.69 5.64 -17.16
CA THR A 9 -16.39 6.28 -15.87
C THR A 9 -15.03 5.85 -15.33
N ILE A 10 -14.62 4.61 -15.60
CA ILE A 10 -13.28 4.10 -15.28
C ILE A 10 -12.23 4.79 -16.17
N ASP A 11 -12.51 4.97 -17.47
CA ASP A 11 -11.61 5.67 -18.38
C ASP A 11 -11.39 7.15 -18.00
N ARG A 12 -12.39 7.83 -17.40
CA ARG A 12 -12.25 9.24 -17.01
C ARG A 12 -11.47 9.45 -15.71
N LEU A 13 -11.42 8.47 -14.81
CA LEU A 13 -10.56 8.52 -13.62
C LEU A 13 -9.10 8.19 -13.96
N ASN A 14 -8.88 7.35 -14.96
CA ASN A 14 -7.55 6.94 -15.41
C ASN A 14 -6.81 8.01 -16.24
N ILE A 15 -7.49 9.02 -16.80
CA ILE A 15 -6.83 10.04 -17.64
C ILE A 15 -6.19 11.18 -16.81
N LYS A 16 -6.53 11.33 -15.52
CA LYS A 16 -5.93 12.37 -14.65
C LYS A 16 -4.69 11.93 -13.88
N ARG A 17 -4.39 10.64 -13.83
CA ARG A 17 -3.13 10.09 -13.31
C ARG A 17 -2.46 9.44 -14.51
N GLY A 18 -1.20 9.72 -14.83
CA GLY A 18 -0.49 9.12 -15.98
C GLY A 18 -0.25 7.61 -15.86
N ILE A 19 -1.27 6.83 -15.53
CA ILE A 19 -1.25 5.38 -15.36
C ILE A 19 -1.38 4.80 -16.76
N ALA A 20 -0.26 4.64 -17.46
CA ALA A 20 -0.14 3.51 -18.37
C ALA A 20 -0.60 2.27 -17.58
N ILE A 21 -1.51 1.45 -18.13
CA ILE A 21 -2.14 0.36 -17.37
C ILE A 21 -1.04 -0.63 -16.92
N MET A 22 -0.56 -0.46 -15.68
CA MET A 22 0.49 -1.27 -15.07
C MET A 22 -0.02 -2.65 -14.63
N ILE A 23 -1.35 -2.83 -14.58
CA ILE A 23 -2.00 -4.09 -14.20
C ILE A 23 -2.43 -4.86 -15.44
N LYS A 24 -1.94 -6.09 -15.60
CA LYS A 24 -2.41 -7.02 -16.64
C LYS A 24 -2.95 -8.28 -16.00
N ILE A 25 -3.93 -8.92 -16.65
CA ILE A 25 -4.44 -10.22 -16.21
C ILE A 25 -3.59 -11.31 -16.85
N LYS A 26 -2.94 -12.14 -16.03
CA LYS A 26 -2.18 -13.32 -16.47
C LYS A 26 -2.70 -14.55 -15.75
N ASN A 27 -3.15 -15.55 -16.50
CA ASN A 27 -3.76 -16.77 -15.96
C ASN A 27 -4.91 -16.48 -14.97
N SER A 28 -5.81 -15.56 -15.35
CA SER A 28 -6.92 -15.06 -14.53
C SER A 28 -6.55 -14.33 -13.24
N MET A 29 -5.27 -13.98 -13.04
CA MET A 29 -4.81 -13.23 -11.87
C MET A 29 -4.30 -11.86 -12.27
N PRO A 30 -4.61 -10.78 -11.53
CA PRO A 30 -4.06 -9.48 -11.81
C PRO A 30 -2.60 -9.41 -11.37
N VAL A 31 -1.76 -8.84 -12.24
CA VAL A 31 -0.32 -8.69 -12.08
C VAL A 31 0.04 -7.24 -12.31
N TYR A 32 0.68 -6.63 -11.34
CA TYR A 32 1.26 -5.29 -11.43
C TYR A 32 2.70 -5.37 -11.91
N TYR A 33 3.03 -4.62 -12.96
CA TYR A 33 4.37 -4.48 -13.49
C TYR A 33 4.94 -3.13 -13.07
N GLY A 34 5.84 -3.14 -12.08
CA GLY A 34 6.58 -1.95 -11.66
C GLY A 34 7.75 -1.64 -12.59
N ASP A 35 8.55 -0.64 -12.20
CA ASP A 35 9.79 -0.27 -12.90
C ASP A 35 10.83 -1.41 -12.89
N THR A 36 10.97 -2.06 -11.74
CA THR A 36 12.04 -3.03 -11.45
C THR A 36 11.54 -4.33 -10.84
N PHE A 37 10.24 -4.41 -10.53
CA PHE A 37 9.60 -5.50 -9.80
C PHE A 37 8.24 -5.89 -10.41
N THR A 38 7.75 -7.06 -10.03
CA THR A 38 6.39 -7.52 -10.37
C THR A 38 5.69 -8.01 -9.11
N ILE A 39 4.40 -7.69 -8.97
CA ILE A 39 3.55 -8.24 -7.91
C ILE A 39 2.35 -8.91 -8.55
N LYS A 40 2.06 -10.14 -8.14
CA LYS A 40 0.87 -10.87 -8.56
C LYS A 40 -0.04 -11.07 -7.37
N LEU A 41 -1.31 -10.70 -7.52
CA LEU A 41 -2.33 -11.06 -6.53
C LEU A 41 -2.77 -12.49 -6.80
N VAL A 42 -2.27 -13.44 -6.02
CA VAL A 42 -2.48 -14.88 -6.21
C VAL A 42 -3.71 -15.42 -5.49
N ARG A 43 -4.30 -14.64 -4.56
CA ARG A 43 -5.60 -14.96 -3.96
C ARG A 43 -6.28 -13.71 -3.45
N TYR A 44 -7.60 -13.67 -3.58
CA TYR A 44 -8.47 -12.65 -2.99
C TYR A 44 -9.79 -13.31 -2.55
N SER A 45 -10.09 -13.32 -1.26
CA SER A 45 -11.10 -14.24 -0.69
C SER A 45 -12.56 -13.83 -0.90
N ASP A 46 -12.88 -12.54 -1.07
CA ASP A 46 -14.27 -12.05 -1.13
C ASP A 46 -14.48 -10.92 -2.15
N PRO A 47 -14.29 -11.16 -3.46
CA PRO A 47 -14.41 -10.13 -4.50
C PRO A 47 -15.83 -9.57 -4.64
N ALA A 48 -16.86 -10.32 -4.25
CA ALA A 48 -18.25 -9.90 -4.30
C ALA A 48 -18.77 -9.36 -2.96
N ARG A 49 -17.92 -9.29 -1.92
CA ARG A 49 -18.26 -8.88 -0.54
C ARG A 49 -19.40 -9.69 0.10
N LEU A 50 -19.62 -10.93 -0.33
CA LEU A 50 -20.73 -11.76 0.17
C LEU A 50 -20.46 -12.26 1.59
N ASN A 51 -19.21 -12.66 1.87
CA ASN A 51 -18.83 -13.08 3.21
C ASN A 51 -18.82 -11.89 4.18
N ALA A 52 -18.25 -10.76 3.74
CA ALA A 52 -18.28 -9.51 4.48
C ALA A 52 -19.72 -9.05 4.75
N ALA A 53 -20.63 -9.12 3.76
CA ALA A 53 -22.05 -8.77 3.92
C ALA A 53 -22.74 -9.64 4.97
N ARG A 54 -22.50 -10.96 4.92
CA ARG A 54 -23.04 -11.91 5.88
C ARG A 54 -22.53 -11.59 7.29
N ASN A 55 -21.22 -11.39 7.44
CA ASN A 55 -20.60 -11.06 8.74
C ASN A 55 -21.12 -9.73 9.28
N ALA A 56 -21.24 -8.72 8.42
CA ALA A 56 -21.80 -7.41 8.76
C ALA A 56 -23.26 -7.49 9.21
N ALA A 57 -24.08 -8.28 8.51
CA ALA A 57 -25.48 -8.50 8.87
C ALA A 57 -25.61 -9.18 10.23
N ARG A 58 -24.79 -10.21 10.50
CA ARG A 58 -24.77 -10.90 11.81
C ARG A 58 -24.33 -9.95 12.92
N TYR A 59 -23.26 -9.18 12.70
CA TYR A 59 -22.77 -8.19 13.65
C TYR A 59 -23.84 -7.13 14.00
N LEU A 60 -24.63 -6.70 13.02
CA LEU A 60 -25.69 -5.69 13.19
C LEU A 60 -27.10 -6.28 13.48
N GLY A 61 -27.22 -7.60 13.66
CA GLY A 61 -28.50 -8.27 13.90
C GLY A 61 -29.53 -8.10 12.76
N LYS A 62 -29.07 -7.99 11.50
CA LYS A 62 -29.93 -7.75 10.33
C LYS A 62 -30.27 -9.05 9.58
N PRO A 63 -31.51 -9.21 9.07
CA PRO A 63 -31.93 -10.44 8.39
C PRO A 63 -31.42 -10.54 6.93
N ASP A 64 -31.11 -9.42 6.28
CA ASP A 64 -30.68 -9.35 4.88
C ASP A 64 -29.17 -9.60 4.73
N ILE A 65 -28.76 -10.86 4.91
CA ILE A 65 -27.34 -11.27 4.95
C ILE A 65 -26.54 -11.05 3.65
N ALA A 66 -27.20 -10.83 2.52
CA ALA A 66 -26.55 -10.66 1.22
C ALA A 66 -26.33 -9.19 0.82
N ASN A 67 -26.65 -8.22 1.69
CA ASN A 67 -26.53 -6.81 1.37
C ASN A 67 -25.07 -6.32 1.39
N THR A 68 -24.45 -6.29 0.21
CA THR A 68 -23.04 -5.93 -0.01
C THR A 68 -22.71 -4.45 0.21
N ARG A 69 -23.71 -3.59 0.46
CA ARG A 69 -23.49 -2.19 0.87
C ARG A 69 -23.19 -2.08 2.35
N ARG A 70 -23.68 -3.01 3.18
CA ARG A 70 -23.55 -2.96 4.64
C ARG A 70 -22.10 -2.99 5.15
N PRO A 71 -21.18 -3.80 4.59
CA PRO A 71 -19.77 -3.73 4.99
C PRO A 71 -19.17 -2.34 4.79
N LEU A 72 -19.53 -1.67 3.69
CA LEU A 72 -19.08 -0.30 3.41
C LEU A 72 -19.66 0.70 4.42
N SER A 73 -20.94 0.54 4.80
CA SER A 73 -21.57 1.35 5.84
C SER A 73 -20.87 1.21 7.20
N ILE A 74 -20.42 0.02 7.58
CA ILE A 74 -19.68 -0.19 8.83
C ILE A 74 -18.40 0.63 8.87
N ILE A 75 -17.65 0.67 7.76
CA ILE A 75 -16.45 1.52 7.63
C ILE A 75 -16.82 2.99 7.81
N ARG A 76 -17.83 3.47 7.07
CA ARG A 76 -18.29 4.87 7.12
C ARG A 76 -18.81 5.32 8.48
N MET A 77 -19.34 4.39 9.27
CA MET A 77 -19.82 4.67 10.62
C MET A 77 -18.69 4.66 11.66
N GLY A 78 -17.45 4.33 11.27
CA GLY A 78 -16.34 4.20 12.21
C GLY A 78 -16.47 3.01 13.18
N HIS A 79 -17.33 2.04 12.87
CA HIS A 79 -17.45 0.82 13.68
C HIS A 79 -16.23 -0.10 13.48
N VAL A 80 -16.00 -1.00 14.43
CA VAL A 80 -14.86 -1.94 14.38
C VAL A 80 -14.97 -2.81 13.11
N PRO A 81 -14.02 -2.73 12.17
CA PRO A 81 -14.07 -3.49 10.91
C PRO A 81 -13.64 -4.95 11.09
N ALA A 82 -13.87 -5.55 12.26
CA ALA A 82 -13.49 -6.93 12.57
C ALA A 82 -14.12 -7.96 11.62
N ILE A 83 -15.23 -7.60 10.97
CA ILE A 83 -15.91 -8.40 9.94
C ILE A 83 -15.01 -8.74 8.74
N PHE A 84 -13.93 -7.98 8.51
CA PHE A 84 -12.97 -8.16 7.43
C PHE A 84 -11.75 -8.99 7.84
N ARG A 85 -11.60 -9.37 9.13
CA ARG A 85 -10.44 -10.13 9.61
C ARG A 85 -10.34 -11.53 9.01
N GLY A 86 -11.47 -12.13 8.66
CA GLY A 86 -11.53 -13.43 7.98
C GLY A 86 -11.22 -13.37 6.49
N GLU A 87 -11.22 -12.18 5.89
CA GLU A 87 -10.94 -11.98 4.47
C GLU A 87 -9.47 -11.67 4.24
N MET A 88 -8.92 -12.13 3.12
CA MET A 88 -7.49 -12.09 2.86
C MET A 88 -7.12 -11.91 1.39
N ALA A 89 -5.98 -11.27 1.18
CA ALA A 89 -5.30 -11.14 -0.10
C ALA A 89 -3.89 -11.74 0.02
N GLU A 90 -3.49 -12.50 -0.99
CA GLU A 90 -2.18 -13.11 -1.08
C GLU A 90 -1.43 -12.55 -2.27
N PHE A 91 -0.19 -12.13 -2.03
CA PHE A 91 0.66 -11.47 -2.99
C PHE A 91 1.95 -12.26 -3.19
N GLU A 92 2.28 -12.53 -4.43
CA GLU A 92 3.56 -13.07 -4.86
C GLU A 92 4.42 -11.93 -5.40
N PHE A 93 5.63 -11.79 -4.88
CA PHE A 93 6.55 -10.70 -5.16
C PHE A 93 7.76 -11.24 -5.91
N THR A 94 8.09 -10.63 -7.04
CA THR A 94 9.24 -11.00 -7.89
C THR A 94 10.09 -9.77 -8.15
N ASP A 95 11.41 -9.93 -8.05
CA ASP A 95 12.41 -8.86 -8.21
C ASP A 95 12.26 -7.68 -7.22
N VAL A 96 11.64 -7.93 -6.08
CA VAL A 96 11.50 -6.95 -4.99
C VAL A 96 12.74 -6.99 -4.09
N SER A 97 13.24 -5.83 -3.68
CA SER A 97 14.42 -5.72 -2.82
C SER A 97 14.18 -6.32 -1.43
N LYS A 98 15.25 -6.84 -0.82
CA LYS A 98 15.21 -7.45 0.52
C LYS A 98 14.72 -6.47 1.59
N GLU A 99 15.08 -5.19 1.50
CA GLU A 99 14.59 -4.16 2.44
C GLU A 99 13.05 -4.13 2.53
N VAL A 100 12.36 -4.28 1.39
CA VAL A 100 10.90 -4.26 1.34
C VAL A 100 10.34 -5.52 1.98
N TYR A 101 10.94 -6.67 1.71
CA TYR A 101 10.62 -7.92 2.40
C TYR A 101 10.76 -7.77 3.92
N ASP A 102 11.87 -7.20 4.40
CA ASP A 102 12.12 -7.00 5.83
C ASP A 102 11.07 -6.06 6.44
N HIS A 103 10.70 -4.99 5.73
CA HIS A 103 9.63 -4.07 6.14
C HIS A 103 8.27 -4.76 6.22
N LEU A 104 7.91 -5.59 5.23
CA LEU A 104 6.66 -6.34 5.23
C LEU A 104 6.64 -7.43 6.31
N ALA A 105 7.80 -8.03 6.62
CA ALA A 105 7.93 -9.05 7.65
C ALA A 105 7.68 -8.55 9.07
N THR A 106 7.74 -7.24 9.32
CA THR A 106 7.43 -6.65 10.64
C THR A 106 5.94 -6.69 11.00
N TYR A 107 5.05 -6.85 10.02
CA TYR A 107 3.62 -7.00 10.26
C TYR A 107 3.29 -8.41 10.75
N SER A 108 3.41 -8.64 12.06
CA SER A 108 3.11 -9.94 12.71
C SER A 108 1.68 -10.44 12.51
N THR A 109 0.77 -9.56 12.09
CA THR A 109 -0.62 -9.89 11.72
C THR A 109 -0.76 -10.44 10.30
N ALA A 110 0.33 -10.65 9.57
CA ALA A 110 0.30 -11.40 8.32
C ALA A 110 -0.14 -12.85 8.58
N ASN A 111 -1.05 -13.35 7.76
CA ASN A 111 -1.61 -14.69 7.90
C ASN A 111 -0.61 -15.78 7.45
N MET A 112 0.23 -15.46 6.47
CA MET A 112 1.21 -16.38 5.91
C MET A 112 2.42 -15.61 5.37
N ARG A 113 3.61 -16.21 5.51
CA ARG A 113 4.85 -15.77 4.85
C ARG A 113 5.56 -16.99 4.28
N VAL A 114 5.92 -16.93 3.00
CA VAL A 114 6.77 -17.92 2.35
C VAL A 114 7.94 -17.20 1.69
N ALA A 115 9.17 -17.56 2.06
CA ALA A 115 10.37 -17.04 1.43
C ALA A 115 11.45 -18.12 1.48
N GLY A 116 12.05 -18.44 0.33
CA GLY A 116 13.15 -19.40 0.26
C GLY A 116 14.42 -18.92 0.97
N GLY A 117 14.53 -17.60 1.21
CA GLY A 117 15.71 -16.94 1.74
C GLY A 117 16.93 -17.08 0.83
N ASN A 118 17.88 -16.15 0.91
CA ASN A 118 19.10 -16.22 0.10
C ASN A 118 20.11 -17.28 0.60
N ARG A 119 19.64 -18.24 1.41
CA ARG A 119 20.36 -19.45 1.79
C ARG A 119 20.24 -20.53 0.71
N ALA A 120 19.08 -20.60 0.05
CA ALA A 120 18.76 -21.65 -0.90
C ALA A 120 18.94 -21.21 -2.36
N LEU A 121 18.97 -19.90 -2.61
CA LEU A 121 18.91 -19.32 -3.95
C LEU A 121 19.83 -18.09 -4.04
N ARG A 122 20.47 -17.91 -5.20
CA ARG A 122 21.33 -16.76 -5.53
C ARG A 122 20.44 -15.53 -5.75
N SER A 123 20.91 -14.35 -5.34
CA SER A 123 20.28 -13.08 -5.73
C SER A 123 20.82 -12.66 -7.09
N GLU A 124 19.96 -12.32 -8.04
CA GLU A 124 20.36 -12.02 -9.43
C GLU A 124 20.62 -10.53 -9.70
N GLY A 125 20.39 -9.65 -8.71
CA GLY A 125 20.63 -8.22 -8.89
C GLY A 125 20.24 -7.38 -7.69
N TYR A 126 20.06 -6.08 -7.92
CA TYR A 126 19.66 -5.10 -6.91
C TYR A 126 18.73 -4.05 -7.50
N VAL A 127 18.14 -3.24 -6.63
CA VAL A 127 17.30 -2.09 -6.98
C VAL A 127 17.94 -0.83 -6.39
N LEU A 128 18.08 0.24 -7.18
CA LEU A 128 18.56 1.51 -6.63
C LEU A 128 17.52 2.10 -5.66
N PRO A 129 17.94 2.83 -4.62
CA PRO A 129 16.99 3.55 -3.76
C PRO A 129 16.13 4.52 -4.58
N SER A 130 14.82 4.50 -4.35
CA SER A 130 13.91 5.47 -4.98
C SER A 130 13.89 6.85 -4.29
N ASP A 131 14.54 6.95 -3.13
CA ASP A 131 14.68 8.21 -2.40
C ASP A 131 15.64 9.17 -3.13
N LYS A 132 15.64 10.45 -2.76
CA LYS A 132 16.49 11.45 -3.41
C LYS A 132 17.98 11.13 -3.20
N VAL A 133 18.62 10.59 -4.23
CA VAL A 133 20.08 10.33 -4.25
C VAL A 133 20.83 11.58 -4.71
N LYS A 134 21.90 11.95 -4.00
CA LYS A 134 22.73 13.11 -4.36
C LYS A 134 23.67 12.83 -5.54
N ASP A 135 24.25 11.63 -5.54
CA ASP A 135 25.14 11.13 -6.60
C ASP A 135 24.75 9.68 -6.89
N GLU A 136 23.95 9.50 -7.94
CA GLU A 136 23.41 8.20 -8.33
C GLU A 136 24.52 7.26 -8.81
N ASN A 137 25.55 7.79 -9.49
CA ASN A 137 26.66 6.99 -10.02
C ASN A 137 27.51 6.42 -8.89
N ALA A 138 27.86 7.24 -7.90
CA ALA A 138 28.64 6.77 -6.75
C ALA A 138 27.90 5.70 -5.94
N VAL A 139 26.58 5.89 -5.73
CA VAL A 139 25.74 4.91 -5.04
C VAL A 139 25.63 3.61 -5.83
N ASN A 140 25.39 3.70 -7.14
CA ASN A 140 25.29 2.54 -8.01
C ASN A 140 26.60 1.73 -8.04
N LEU A 141 27.75 2.41 -8.11
CA LEU A 141 29.06 1.76 -8.06
C LEU A 141 29.26 1.01 -6.73
N ALA A 142 28.99 1.66 -5.59
CA ALA A 142 29.17 1.04 -4.28
C ALA A 142 28.27 -0.19 -4.07
N ILE A 143 27.01 -0.14 -4.53
CA ILE A 143 26.10 -1.29 -4.49
C ILE A 143 26.60 -2.39 -5.43
N GLY A 144 27.07 -2.02 -6.62
CA GLY A 144 27.66 -2.93 -7.60
C GLY A 144 28.86 -3.69 -7.03
N ASP A 145 29.78 -2.98 -6.37
CA ASP A 145 30.95 -3.58 -5.72
C ASP A 145 30.54 -4.56 -4.61
N SER A 146 29.53 -4.21 -3.81
CA SER A 146 28.98 -5.11 -2.78
C SER A 146 28.36 -6.38 -3.39
N MET A 147 27.65 -6.27 -4.51
CA MET A 147 27.14 -7.43 -5.25
C MET A 147 28.27 -8.26 -5.85
N GLY A 148 29.33 -7.62 -6.38
CA GLY A 148 30.54 -8.29 -6.87
C GLY A 148 31.18 -9.13 -5.78
N ASN A 149 31.42 -8.54 -4.60
CA ASN A 149 31.97 -9.25 -3.44
C ASN A 149 31.09 -10.44 -3.02
N TYR A 150 29.77 -10.30 -3.07
CA TYR A 150 28.84 -11.41 -2.82
C TYR A 150 29.02 -12.56 -3.82
N TYR A 151 29.15 -12.24 -5.11
CA TYR A 151 29.37 -13.24 -6.15
C TYR A 151 30.76 -13.89 -6.07
N ASP A 152 31.81 -13.13 -5.80
CA ASP A 152 33.17 -13.65 -5.64
C ASP A 152 33.26 -14.67 -4.49
N LEU A 153 32.54 -14.42 -3.38
CA LEU A 153 32.43 -15.39 -2.29
C LEU A 153 31.73 -16.68 -2.77
N LEU A 154 30.61 -16.58 -3.48
CA LEU A 154 29.93 -17.77 -4.01
C LEU A 154 30.81 -18.55 -5.00
N ASP A 155 31.47 -17.85 -5.91
CA ASP A 155 32.26 -18.44 -6.98
C ASP A 155 33.58 -19.04 -6.44
N SER A 156 34.08 -18.55 -5.31
CA SER A 156 35.19 -19.17 -4.55
C SER A 156 34.78 -20.40 -3.71
N GLY A 157 33.49 -20.77 -3.72
CA GLY A 157 32.99 -21.96 -3.04
C GLY A 157 32.47 -21.74 -1.62
N GLU A 158 32.34 -20.49 -1.17
CA GLU A 158 31.71 -20.21 0.13
C GLU A 158 30.23 -20.59 0.15
N THR A 159 29.71 -20.84 1.35
CA THR A 159 28.30 -21.16 1.49
C THR A 159 27.42 -19.92 1.24
N PRO A 160 26.22 -20.07 0.63
CA PRO A 160 25.30 -18.94 0.45
C PRO A 160 24.93 -18.22 1.76
N GLN A 161 24.92 -18.97 2.87
CA GLN A 161 24.65 -18.45 4.22
C GLN A 161 25.70 -17.45 4.68
N VAL A 162 26.97 -17.67 4.33
CA VAL A 162 28.10 -16.80 4.68
C VAL A 162 28.23 -15.68 3.66
N ALA A 163 28.22 -16.02 2.36
CA ALA A 163 28.36 -15.07 1.26
C ALA A 163 27.33 -13.92 1.32
N ARG A 164 26.08 -14.21 1.72
CA ARG A 164 25.03 -13.17 1.86
C ARG A 164 25.37 -12.05 2.85
N SER A 165 26.40 -12.21 3.68
CA SER A 165 26.86 -11.16 4.60
C SER A 165 27.53 -10.00 3.86
N ALA A 166 28.04 -10.24 2.64
CA ALA A 166 28.56 -9.22 1.73
C ALA A 166 27.49 -8.65 0.79
N MET A 167 26.29 -9.24 0.77
CA MET A 167 25.21 -8.82 -0.12
C MET A 167 24.59 -7.50 0.36
N PRO A 168 24.37 -6.52 -0.53
CA PRO A 168 23.78 -5.26 -0.13
C PRO A 168 22.30 -5.42 0.25
N VAL A 169 21.80 -4.52 1.10
CA VAL A 169 20.44 -4.58 1.66
C VAL A 169 19.35 -4.44 0.59
N ASN A 170 19.66 -3.73 -0.49
CA ASN A 170 18.78 -3.50 -1.64
C ASN A 170 18.92 -4.57 -2.75
N ALA A 171 19.63 -5.66 -2.48
CA ALA A 171 19.65 -6.83 -3.36
C ALA A 171 18.22 -7.38 -3.55
N LYS A 172 17.93 -7.85 -4.78
CA LYS A 172 16.64 -8.46 -5.13
C LYS A 172 16.49 -9.77 -4.39
N LEU A 173 15.42 -9.91 -3.63
CA LEU A 173 15.12 -11.18 -3.01
C LEU A 173 14.53 -12.12 -4.07
N ASN A 174 14.83 -13.41 -3.91
CA ASN A 174 14.09 -14.46 -4.59
C ASN A 174 12.59 -14.34 -4.32
N THR A 175 11.77 -14.84 -5.26
CA THR A 175 10.32 -14.76 -5.16
C THR A 175 9.82 -15.20 -3.79
N PHE A 176 8.98 -14.35 -3.20
CA PHE A 176 8.39 -14.59 -1.89
C PHE A 176 6.90 -14.26 -1.91
N VAL A 177 6.18 -14.78 -0.91
CA VAL A 177 4.72 -14.64 -0.80
C VAL A 177 4.36 -14.12 0.58
N PHE A 178 3.45 -13.14 0.62
CA PHE A 178 2.76 -12.75 1.84
C PHE A 178 1.25 -12.84 1.66
N GLN A 179 0.58 -13.32 2.71
CA GLN A 179 -0.86 -13.24 2.82
C GLN A 179 -1.23 -12.31 3.98
N PHE A 180 -2.09 -11.35 3.71
CA PHE A 180 -2.60 -10.42 4.70
C PHE A 180 -4.11 -10.50 4.76
N ASN A 181 -4.69 -10.41 5.97
CA ASN A 181 -6.10 -10.14 6.08
C ASN A 181 -6.42 -8.69 5.68
N PHE A 182 -7.65 -8.42 5.22
CA PHE A 182 -8.06 -7.11 4.72
C PHE A 182 -7.94 -6.00 5.77
N LEU A 183 -8.20 -6.33 7.04
CA LEU A 183 -8.09 -5.38 8.13
C LEU A 183 -6.64 -4.93 8.34
N THR A 184 -5.68 -5.86 8.33
CA THR A 184 -4.24 -5.57 8.42
C THR A 184 -3.77 -4.73 7.24
N LEU A 185 -4.23 -5.03 6.02
CA LEU A 185 -3.92 -4.22 4.85
C LEU A 185 -4.41 -2.78 5.04
N GLY A 186 -5.70 -2.61 5.32
CA GLY A 186 -6.34 -1.30 5.41
C GLY A 186 -5.93 -0.49 6.64
N GLN A 187 -5.60 -1.09 7.79
CA GLN A 187 -5.33 -0.32 9.01
C GLN A 187 -3.86 -0.26 9.41
N SER A 188 -3.00 -1.07 8.81
CA SER A 188 -1.59 -1.15 9.21
C SER A 188 -0.66 -1.01 8.01
N VAL A 189 -0.75 -1.93 7.04
CA VAL A 189 0.21 -1.96 5.92
C VAL A 189 0.07 -0.71 5.06
N PHE A 190 -1.11 -0.44 4.50
CA PHE A 190 -1.31 0.72 3.63
C PHE A 190 -1.17 2.02 4.41
N LYS A 191 -1.74 2.05 5.62
CA LYS A 191 -1.65 3.22 6.49
C LYS A 191 -0.21 3.69 6.71
N GLN A 192 0.67 2.80 7.17
CA GLN A 192 2.03 3.16 7.54
C GLN A 192 2.98 3.30 6.33
N ARG A 193 2.63 2.70 5.18
CA ARG A 193 3.56 2.63 4.04
C ARG A 193 3.20 3.53 2.86
N ILE A 194 1.94 3.94 2.71
CA ILE A 194 1.51 4.78 1.58
C ILE A 194 0.53 5.91 1.97
N TRP A 195 -0.07 5.90 3.15
CA TRP A 195 -1.03 6.96 3.55
C TRP A 195 -0.46 7.94 4.58
N GLU A 196 0.50 7.50 5.39
CA GLU A 196 1.31 8.34 6.29
C GLU A 196 2.66 8.63 5.63
N LYS A 197 3.20 9.85 5.85
CA LYS A 197 4.55 10.19 5.39
C LYS A 197 5.63 9.45 6.21
N GLY A 198 6.72 9.07 5.55
CA GLY A 198 7.93 8.53 6.20
C GLY A 198 8.26 7.08 5.85
N ALA A 199 7.52 6.45 4.95
CA ALA A 199 7.92 5.19 4.35
C ALA A 199 9.13 5.40 3.43
N GLN A 200 9.99 4.38 3.34
CA GLN A 200 11.12 4.40 2.41
C GLN A 200 10.61 4.21 0.96
N GLY A 201 11.15 4.95 -0.01
CA GLY A 201 10.57 5.06 -1.35
C GLY A 201 10.36 3.72 -2.08
N ASN A 202 11.28 2.76 -1.98
CA ASN A 202 11.11 1.43 -2.59
C ASN A 202 9.96 0.64 -1.96
N THR A 203 9.78 0.78 -0.63
CA THR A 203 8.67 0.13 0.09
C THR A 203 7.34 0.78 -0.26
N GLU A 204 7.31 2.10 -0.33
CA GLU A 204 6.13 2.86 -0.75
C GLU A 204 5.65 2.41 -2.14
N LYS A 205 6.54 2.33 -3.13
CA LYS A 205 6.22 1.85 -4.49
C LYS A 205 5.61 0.45 -4.51
N VAL A 206 6.22 -0.50 -3.79
CA VAL A 206 5.74 -1.90 -3.74
C VAL A 206 4.38 -1.97 -3.04
N VAL A 207 4.19 -1.27 -1.93
CA VAL A 207 2.92 -1.29 -1.19
C VAL A 207 1.83 -0.53 -1.95
N GLN A 208 2.18 0.50 -2.71
CA GLN A 208 1.27 1.20 -3.61
C GLN A 208 0.76 0.25 -4.70
N ALA A 209 1.65 -0.55 -5.29
CA ALA A 209 1.26 -1.61 -6.24
C ALA A 209 0.34 -2.67 -5.60
N MET A 210 0.57 -3.04 -4.32
CA MET A 210 -0.36 -3.91 -3.58
C MET A 210 -1.75 -3.28 -3.42
N TYR A 211 -1.82 -1.98 -3.09
CA TYR A 211 -3.08 -1.25 -2.97
C TYR A 211 -3.84 -1.21 -4.31
N GLU A 212 -3.14 -0.89 -5.41
CA GLU A 212 -3.75 -0.84 -6.75
C GLU A 212 -4.27 -2.21 -7.20
N LEU A 213 -3.59 -3.30 -6.86
CA LEU A 213 -4.08 -4.66 -7.14
C LEU A 213 -5.37 -4.99 -6.39
N VAL A 214 -5.48 -4.62 -5.11
CA VAL A 214 -6.71 -4.90 -4.35
C VAL A 214 -7.83 -3.96 -4.73
N GLU A 215 -7.54 -2.70 -5.03
CA GLU A 215 -8.50 -1.74 -5.59
C GLU A 215 -9.02 -2.18 -6.96
N PHE A 216 -8.16 -2.76 -7.81
CA PHE A 216 -8.59 -3.37 -9.06
C PHE A 216 -9.59 -4.50 -8.86
N MET A 217 -9.43 -5.31 -7.79
CA MET A 217 -10.37 -6.39 -7.47
C MET A 217 -11.69 -5.89 -6.89
N ASP A 218 -11.63 -4.88 -6.01
CA ASP A 218 -12.81 -4.31 -5.36
C ASP A 218 -12.64 -2.81 -5.09
N ALA A 219 -12.85 -2.01 -6.14
CA ALA A 219 -12.69 -0.57 -6.05
C ALA A 219 -13.58 0.06 -4.98
N GLN A 220 -14.83 -0.41 -4.86
CA GLN A 220 -15.77 0.17 -3.89
C GLN A 220 -15.31 -0.02 -2.44
N LEU A 221 -14.78 -1.21 -2.12
CA LEU A 221 -14.26 -1.48 -0.78
C LEU A 221 -13.02 -0.66 -0.50
N TRP A 222 -12.02 -0.72 -1.38
CA TRP A 222 -10.71 -0.13 -1.11
C TRP A 222 -10.72 1.40 -1.20
N THR A 223 -11.50 1.99 -2.10
CA THR A 223 -11.75 3.44 -2.06
C THR A 223 -12.48 3.85 -0.77
N THR A 224 -13.40 3.02 -0.24
CA THR A 224 -14.04 3.29 1.06
C THR A 224 -13.04 3.17 2.21
N PHE A 225 -12.12 2.20 2.18
CA PHE A 225 -11.02 2.11 3.16
C PHE A 225 -10.09 3.31 3.08
N TYR A 226 -9.71 3.73 1.88
CA TYR A 226 -8.84 4.88 1.66
C TYR A 226 -9.45 6.17 2.23
N GLU A 227 -10.73 6.42 1.98
CA GLU A 227 -11.42 7.61 2.48
C GLU A 227 -11.43 7.66 4.03
N TRP A 228 -11.72 6.54 4.69
CA TRP A 228 -11.99 6.52 6.13
C TRP A 228 -10.81 6.11 7.01
N TYR A 229 -9.79 5.46 6.43
CA TYR A 229 -8.58 5.04 7.15
C TYR A 229 -7.28 5.49 6.48
N GLY A 230 -7.36 5.98 5.24
CA GLY A 230 -6.22 6.42 4.46
C GLY A 230 -5.91 7.90 4.60
N LYS A 231 -5.34 8.46 3.54
CA LYS A 231 -4.75 9.79 3.56
C LYS A 231 -5.73 10.87 4.08
N PRO A 232 -7.00 10.94 3.66
CA PRO A 232 -7.95 11.91 4.19
C PRO A 232 -8.10 11.83 5.72
N ALA A 233 -8.31 10.63 6.26
CA ALA A 233 -8.43 10.42 7.71
C ALA A 233 -7.13 10.76 8.46
N THR A 234 -5.98 10.43 7.88
CA THR A 234 -4.65 10.74 8.42
C THR A 234 -4.39 12.25 8.46
N ASP A 235 -4.70 12.96 7.38
CA ASP A 235 -4.58 14.42 7.30
C ASP A 235 -5.53 15.08 8.33
N TRP A 236 -6.72 14.51 8.56
CA TRP A 236 -7.65 15.03 9.57
C TRP A 236 -7.16 14.89 11.02
N VAL A 237 -6.45 13.81 11.33
CA VAL A 237 -5.76 13.66 12.63
C VAL A 237 -4.75 14.79 12.82
N GLU A 238 -4.03 15.18 11.78
CA GLU A 238 -3.08 16.29 11.80
C GLU A 238 -3.74 17.66 11.96
N VAL A 239 -4.84 17.91 11.23
CA VAL A 239 -5.66 19.11 11.39
C VAL A 239 -6.03 19.28 12.86
N ARG A 240 -6.65 18.25 13.45
CA ARG A 240 -7.06 18.25 14.86
C ARG A 240 -5.89 18.49 15.79
N ARG A 241 -4.73 17.87 15.52
CA ARG A 241 -3.51 18.03 16.32
C ARG A 241 -3.00 19.47 16.28
N LYS A 242 -2.91 20.09 15.10
CA LYS A 242 -2.41 21.48 14.95
C LYS A 242 -3.37 22.50 15.55
N ILE A 243 -4.68 22.36 15.33
CA ILE A 243 -5.69 23.23 15.94
C ILE A 243 -5.55 23.22 17.46
N LYS A 244 -5.47 22.03 18.07
CA LYS A 244 -5.28 21.90 19.53
C LYS A 244 -3.93 22.44 20.01
N LYS A 245 -2.84 22.15 19.28
CA LYS A 245 -1.49 22.58 19.67
C LYS A 245 -1.33 24.11 19.64
N LYS A 246 -1.95 24.77 18.68
CA LYS A 246 -1.86 26.23 18.49
C LYS A 246 -3.01 27.00 19.15
N ASN A 247 -3.97 26.32 19.76
CA ASN A 247 -5.20 26.92 20.29
C ASN A 247 -5.94 27.81 19.27
N ILE A 248 -6.04 27.34 18.02
CA ILE A 248 -6.70 28.10 16.94
C ILE A 248 -8.17 28.33 17.31
N THR A 249 -8.57 29.59 17.36
CA THR A 249 -9.96 30.00 17.58
C THR A 249 -10.72 30.13 16.26
N LEU A 250 -12.04 30.29 16.33
CA LEU A 250 -12.85 30.57 15.14
C LEU A 250 -12.44 31.89 14.47
N ALA A 251 -12.08 32.91 15.26
CA ALA A 251 -11.63 34.20 14.73
C ALA A 251 -10.32 34.04 13.93
N ASP A 252 -9.35 33.31 14.50
CA ASP A 252 -8.08 33.02 13.82
C ASP A 252 -8.31 32.24 12.52
N PHE A 253 -9.26 31.30 12.52
CA PHE A 253 -9.61 30.54 11.32
C PHE A 253 -10.21 31.44 10.22
N VAL A 254 -11.17 32.30 10.57
CA VAL A 254 -11.80 33.22 9.60
C VAL A 254 -10.78 34.20 9.02
N GLU A 255 -9.85 34.69 9.84
CA GLU A 255 -8.75 35.54 9.38
C GLU A 255 -7.81 34.78 8.41
N GLN A 256 -7.41 33.56 8.77
CA GLN A 256 -6.51 32.72 7.94
C GLN A 256 -7.17 32.24 6.65
N ALA A 257 -8.48 31.97 6.67
CA ALA A 257 -9.26 31.50 5.54
C ALA A 257 -9.68 32.61 4.56
N GLY A 258 -9.16 33.84 4.72
CA GLY A 258 -9.59 35.00 3.95
C GLY A 258 -9.73 34.77 2.44
N ASN A 259 -10.82 35.28 1.84
CA ASN A 259 -11.14 35.20 0.40
C ASN A 259 -11.19 33.80 -0.22
N ILE A 260 -11.36 32.73 0.57
CA ILE A 260 -11.62 31.39 0.01
C ILE A 260 -13.00 31.36 -0.66
N ASP A 261 -13.05 30.74 -1.85
CA ASP A 261 -14.29 30.51 -2.59
C ASP A 261 -15.29 29.71 -1.74
N GLY A 262 -16.50 30.26 -1.56
CA GLY A 262 -17.55 29.66 -0.73
C GLY A 262 -18.09 28.32 -1.25
N ASN A 263 -17.65 27.86 -2.43
CA ASN A 263 -18.00 26.55 -2.99
C ASN A 263 -17.05 25.41 -2.59
N ILE A 264 -16.05 25.64 -1.74
CA ILE A 264 -15.13 24.62 -1.24
C ILE A 264 -15.66 24.01 0.07
N LEU A 265 -15.46 22.70 0.27
CA LEU A 265 -15.85 22.05 1.53
C LEU A 265 -14.96 22.55 2.67
N LEU A 266 -15.56 22.79 3.84
CA LEU A 266 -14.84 23.20 5.04
C LEU A 266 -13.70 22.23 5.41
N GLU A 267 -13.92 20.93 5.20
CA GLU A 267 -12.90 19.90 5.43
C GLU A 267 -11.65 20.13 4.57
N ASP A 268 -11.83 20.40 3.27
CA ASP A 268 -10.72 20.65 2.34
C ASP A 268 -9.91 21.87 2.75
N VAL A 269 -10.59 22.96 3.14
CA VAL A 269 -9.94 24.18 3.64
C VAL A 269 -9.11 23.89 4.90
N LEU A 270 -9.66 23.13 5.84
CA LEU A 270 -8.98 22.79 7.07
C LEU A 270 -7.78 21.86 6.82
N VAL A 271 -7.89 20.93 5.88
CA VAL A 271 -6.78 20.07 5.44
C VAL A 271 -5.70 20.89 4.72
N GLU A 272 -6.05 21.87 3.90
CA GLU A 272 -5.08 22.74 3.24
C GLU A 272 -4.27 23.55 4.26
N LEU A 273 -4.95 24.16 5.23
CA LEU A 273 -4.30 24.99 6.25
C LEU A 273 -3.51 24.19 7.29
N TYR A 274 -3.99 23.00 7.66
CA TYR A 274 -3.50 22.29 8.83
C TYR A 274 -3.18 20.80 8.60
N GLY A 275 -3.59 20.20 7.49
CA GLY A 275 -3.46 18.76 7.24
C GLY A 275 -2.05 18.30 6.85
N GLU A 276 -1.16 19.21 6.45
CA GLU A 276 0.16 18.78 5.97
C GLU A 276 0.99 18.07 7.05
N GLN A 277 1.30 16.79 6.83
CA GLN A 277 2.28 16.06 7.60
C GLN A 277 3.70 16.53 7.31
N LYS A 278 4.48 16.75 8.37
CA LYS A 278 5.94 16.85 8.24
C LYS A 278 6.54 15.45 8.30
N SER A 279 7.42 15.12 7.35
CA SER A 279 8.28 13.95 7.47
C SER A 279 9.11 14.08 8.75
N MET A 280 9.36 12.97 9.45
CA MET A 280 10.32 12.95 10.57
C MET A 280 11.79 12.95 10.09
N TRP A 281 12.00 12.83 8.78
CA TRP A 281 13.28 12.78 8.09
C TRP A 281 13.42 13.94 7.11
#